data_AF-A0A1A8L5J6-F1
#
_entry.id   AF-A0A1A8L5J6-F1
#
_cell.length_a   1.000
_cell.length_b   1.000
_cell.length_c   1.000
_cell.angle_alpha   90.00
_cell.angle_beta   90.00
_cell.angle_gamma   90.00
#
_symmetry.space_group_name_H-M   'P 1'
#
loop_
_entity.id
_entity.type
_entity.pdbx_description
1 polymer ?
#
loop_
_entity_poly.entity_id
_entity_poly.type
_entity_poly.pdbx_seq_one_letter_code
_entity_poly.pdbx_strand_id
1 'polypeptide(L)'
;NHLKKAKLMFFYTRYPSSLVLRVCFHDVQFTRCITSQLIKWFSNFREFYYIQMEKFARNALMEGVVDVRDLTVDRESELFRALNIHYNKANNYQVRRNSDL
;
A
#
# COMPACT_ATOMS: atom_id res chain seq x y z
N ASN A 1 -16.97 0.96 -4.44
CA ASN A 1 -16.29 -0.23 -5.00
C ASN A 1 -14.87 0.08 -5.52
N HIS A 2 -14.67 1.14 -6.31
CA HIS A 2 -13.37 1.47 -6.91
C HIS A 2 -12.25 1.87 -5.94
N LEU A 3 -12.54 2.59 -4.86
CA LEU A 3 -11.53 2.93 -3.85
C LEU A 3 -10.90 1.67 -3.21
N LYS A 4 -11.72 0.65 -2.92
CA LYS A 4 -11.24 -0.64 -2.40
C LYS A 4 -10.34 -1.34 -3.42
N LYS A 5 -10.76 -1.36 -4.70
CA LYS A 5 -9.95 -1.89 -5.81
C LYS A 5 -8.62 -1.14 -5.97
N ALA A 6 -8.63 0.19 -5.86
CA ALA A 6 -7.41 1.01 -5.92
C ALA A 6 -6.44 0.71 -4.76
N LYS A 7 -6.96 0.55 -3.54
CA LYS A 7 -6.16 0.12 -2.37
C LYS A 7 -5.53 -1.25 -2.58
N LEU A 8 -6.25 -2.21 -3.17
CA LEU A 8 -5.70 -3.52 -3.49
C LEU A 8 -4.61 -3.44 -4.56
N MET A 9 -4.88 -2.66 -5.61
CA MET A 9 -3.92 -2.41 -6.68
C MET A 9 -2.63 -1.77 -6.18
N PHE A 10 -2.70 -0.92 -5.15
CA PHE A 10 -1.55 -0.27 -4.52
C PHE A 10 -0.51 -1.27 -3.97
N PHE A 11 -0.94 -2.43 -3.48
CA PHE A 11 -0.02 -3.48 -3.02
C PHE A 11 0.89 -3.99 -4.16
N TYR A 12 0.36 -4.07 -5.38
CA TYR A 12 1.10 -4.53 -6.55
C TYR A 12 1.84 -3.41 -7.27
N THR A 13 1.24 -2.22 -7.37
CA THR A 13 1.84 -1.06 -8.05
C THR A 13 1.59 0.25 -7.32
N ARG A 14 2.69 0.91 -6.91
CA ARG A 14 2.65 2.19 -6.17
C ARG A 14 2.54 3.39 -7.10
N TYR A 15 2.95 3.23 -8.37
CA TYR A 15 2.96 4.25 -9.41
C TYR A 15 2.31 3.70 -10.69
N PRO A 16 1.00 3.46 -10.70
CA PRO A 16 0.35 2.95 -11.90
C PRO A 16 0.33 3.98 -13.01
N SER A 17 0.65 3.54 -14.23
CA SER A 17 0.49 4.38 -15.41
C SER A 17 -0.98 4.54 -15.76
N SER A 18 -1.29 5.54 -16.60
CA SER A 18 -2.63 5.77 -17.11
C SER A 18 -3.19 4.58 -17.90
N LEU A 19 -2.33 3.77 -18.52
CA LEU A 19 -2.71 2.53 -19.20
C LEU A 19 -3.15 1.46 -18.18
N VAL A 20 -2.36 1.25 -17.11
CA VAL A 20 -2.69 0.26 -16.08
C VAL A 20 -3.99 0.63 -15.38
N LEU A 21 -4.24 1.92 -15.10
CA LEU A 21 -5.52 2.36 -14.55
C LEU A 21 -6.70 2.04 -15.48
N ARG A 22 -6.57 2.29 -16.78
CA ARG A 22 -7.64 1.97 -17.75
C ARG A 22 -7.96 0.49 -17.83
N VAL A 23 -6.93 -0.35 -17.79
CA VAL A 23 -7.11 -1.81 -17.77
C VAL A 23 -7.69 -2.27 -16.43
N CYS A 24 -7.22 -1.76 -15.30
CA CYS A 24 -7.73 -2.21 -14.01
C CYS A 24 -9.14 -1.68 -13.70
N PHE A 25 -9.63 -0.62 -14.36
CA PHE A 25 -10.94 -0.01 -14.12
C PHE A 25 -11.78 0.06 -15.40
N HIS A 26 -12.01 -1.09 -16.05
CA HIS A 26 -12.78 -1.20 -17.30
C HIS A 26 -14.22 -0.64 -17.22
N ASP A 27 -14.82 -0.66 -16.04
CA ASP A 27 -16.17 -0.16 -15.76
C ASP A 27 -16.24 1.36 -15.52
N VAL A 28 -15.11 2.06 -15.63
CA VAL A 28 -14.98 3.49 -15.38
C VAL A 28 -14.76 4.24 -16.69
N GLN A 29 -15.62 5.20 -16.99
CA GLN A 29 -15.34 6.16 -18.06
C GLN A 29 -14.31 7.18 -17.58
N PHE A 30 -13.11 7.17 -18.18
CA PHE A 30 -12.01 8.04 -17.78
C PHE A 30 -12.24 9.47 -18.25
N THR A 31 -12.77 10.30 -17.36
CA THR A 31 -12.81 11.76 -17.51
C THR A 31 -11.58 12.40 -16.84
N ARG A 32 -11.33 13.68 -17.13
CA ARG A 32 -10.27 14.46 -16.45
C ARG A 32 -10.45 14.47 -14.93
N CYS A 33 -11.69 14.63 -14.45
CA CYS A 33 -12.01 14.65 -13.02
C CYS A 33 -11.70 13.29 -12.35
N ILE A 34 -12.14 12.19 -12.96
CA ILE A 34 -11.91 10.83 -12.44
C ILE A 34 -10.42 10.48 -12.44
N THR A 35 -9.69 10.85 -13.50
CA THR A 35 -8.25 10.64 -13.60
C THR A 35 -7.52 11.38 -12.48
N SER A 36 -7.85 12.65 -12.24
CA SER A 36 -7.30 13.42 -11.12
C SER A 36 -7.65 12.80 -9.76
N GLN A 37 -8.86 12.28 -9.59
CA GLN A 37 -9.29 11.62 -8.37
C GLN A 37 -8.49 10.35 -8.08
N LEU A 38 -8.24 9.52 -9.10
CA LEU A 38 -7.39 8.33 -8.98
C LEU A 38 -5.96 8.70 -8.65
N ILE A 39 -5.37 9.68 -9.35
CA ILE A 39 -4.02 10.17 -9.06
C ILE A 39 -3.94 10.65 -7.60
N LYS A 40 -4.93 11.42 -7.13
CA LYS A 40 -5.01 11.88 -5.74
C LYS A 40 -5.06 10.72 -4.75
N TRP A 41 -5.87 9.69 -5.01
CA TRP A 41 -5.90 8.50 -4.16
C TRP A 41 -4.53 7.83 -4.07
N PHE A 42 -3.87 7.59 -5.21
CA PHE A 42 -2.55 6.97 -5.23
C PHE A 42 -1.48 7.84 -4.57
N SER A 43 -1.58 9.17 -4.66
CA SER A 43 -0.72 10.08 -3.89
C SER A 43 -0.94 9.94 -2.38
N ASN A 44 -2.20 9.95 -1.92
CA ASN A 44 -2.52 9.77 -0.50
C ASN A 44 -2.05 8.40 0.03
N PHE A 45 -2.16 7.35 -0.79
CA PHE A 45 -1.66 6.02 -0.42
C PHE A 45 -0.14 6.03 -0.26
N ARG A 46 0.59 6.60 -1.22
CA ARG A 46 2.05 6.71 -1.10
C ARG A 46 2.47 7.52 0.13
N GLU A 47 1.82 8.66 0.38
CA GLU A 47 2.10 9.49 1.54
C GLU A 47 1.96 8.70 2.84
N PHE A 48 0.81 8.05 3.05
CA PHE A 48 0.61 7.22 4.24
C PHE A 48 1.64 6.08 4.34
N TYR A 49 1.91 5.39 3.22
CA TYR A 49 2.87 4.29 3.18
C TYR A 49 4.28 4.76 3.60
N TYR A 50 4.78 5.84 3.00
CA TYR A 50 6.12 6.35 3.30
C TYR A 50 6.23 6.89 4.71
N ILE A 51 5.19 7.54 5.24
CA ILE A 51 5.15 7.96 6.65
C ILE A 51 5.27 6.75 7.58
N GLN A 52 4.54 5.66 7.34
CA GLN A 52 4.62 4.47 8.18
C GLN A 52 5.97 3.75 8.06
N MET A 53 6.51 3.64 6.84
CA MET A 53 7.85 3.05 6.61
C MET A 53 8.94 3.85 7.31
N GLU A 54 8.88 5.18 7.22
CA GLU A 54 9.86 6.06 7.88
C GLU A 54 9.76 5.96 9.40
N LYS A 55 8.54 5.95 9.95
CA LYS A 55 8.31 5.74 11.39
C LYS A 55 8.93 4.41 11.84
N PHE A 56 8.69 3.33 11.10
CA PHE A 56 9.25 2.01 11.41
C PHE A 56 10.79 2.00 11.37
N ALA A 57 11.38 2.57 10.31
CA ALA A 57 12.84 2.64 10.18
C ALA A 57 13.49 3.48 11.29
N ARG A 58 12.89 4.62 11.65
CA ARG A 58 13.39 5.46 12.76
C ARG A 58 13.29 4.74 14.10
N ASN A 59 12.20 4.03 14.36
CA ASN A 59 12.06 3.25 15.59
C ASN A 59 13.12 2.15 15.68
N ALA A 60 13.36 1.41 14.60
CA ALA A 60 14.39 0.36 14.59
C ALA A 60 15.81 0.93 14.84
N LEU A 61 16.11 2.10 14.27
CA LEU A 61 17.38 2.80 14.56
C LEU A 61 17.48 3.23 16.04
N MET A 62 16.39 3.70 16.64
CA MET A 62 16.35 4.07 18.06
C MET A 62 16.51 2.85 18.99
N GLU A 63 16.02 1.69 18.57
CA GLU A 63 16.19 0.41 19.26
C GLU A 63 17.59 -0.21 19.06
N GLY A 64 18.45 0.44 18.27
CA GLY A 64 19.82 0.00 18.05
C GLY A 64 19.96 -1.14 17.03
N VAL A 65 18.95 -1.36 16.17
CA VAL A 65 19.03 -2.33 15.08
C VAL A 65 20.08 -1.88 14.07
N VAL A 66 21.14 -2.67 13.94
CA VAL A 66 22.29 -2.38 13.07
C VAL A 66 22.36 -3.27 11.83
N ASP A 67 21.72 -4.45 11.85
CA ASP A 67 21.62 -5.35 10.70
C ASP A 67 20.23 -5.27 10.06
N VAL A 68 20.21 -5.16 8.73
CA VAL A 68 18.99 -5.17 7.93
C VAL A 68 18.26 -6.52 8.05
N ARG A 69 18.97 -7.60 8.36
CA ARG A 69 18.36 -8.94 8.58
C ARG A 69 17.46 -8.97 9.80
N ASP A 70 17.69 -8.09 10.77
CA ASP A 70 16.90 -7.96 11.98
C ASP A 70 15.68 -7.04 11.78
N LEU A 71 15.59 -6.34 10.64
CA LEU A 71 14.40 -5.59 10.22
C LEU A 71 13.33 -6.55 9.66
N THR A 72 12.79 -7.42 10.51
CA THR A 72 11.73 -8.34 10.13
C THR A 72 10.36 -7.70 10.27
N VAL A 73 9.61 -7.63 9.17
CA VAL A 73 8.20 -7.22 9.17
C VAL A 73 7.33 -8.47 9.19
N ASP A 74 6.97 -8.94 10.38
CA ASP A 74 6.02 -10.03 10.56
C ASP A 74 4.56 -9.51 10.62
N ARG A 75 3.60 -10.41 10.84
CA ARG A 75 2.17 -10.06 10.94
C ARG A 75 1.80 -9.35 12.25
N GLU A 76 2.66 -9.43 13.26
CA GLU A 76 2.49 -8.81 14.57
C GLU A 76 3.12 -7.42 14.63
N SER A 77 4.01 -7.10 13.69
CA SER A 77 4.70 -5.83 13.56
C SER A 77 3.72 -4.66 13.46
N GLU A 78 4.06 -3.56 14.13
CA GLU A 78 3.24 -2.35 14.13
C GLU A 78 3.02 -1.83 12.71
N LEU A 79 4.06 -1.93 11.87
CA LEU A 79 4.01 -1.56 10.45
C LEU A 79 2.97 -2.40 9.69
N PHE A 80 3.00 -3.72 9.82
CA PHE A 80 2.02 -4.58 9.16
C PHE A 80 0.60 -4.26 9.61
N ARG A 81 0.39 -4.08 10.92
CA ARG A 81 -0.92 -3.74 11.48
C ARG A 81 -1.44 -2.39 10.96
N ALA A 82 -0.59 -1.36 10.95
CA ALA A 82 -0.95 -0.03 10.47
C ALA A 82 -1.33 -0.06 8.98
N LEU A 83 -0.54 -0.76 8.16
CA LEU A 83 -0.83 -0.93 6.73
C LEU A 83 -2.09 -1.76 6.51
N ASN A 84 -2.28 -2.86 7.23
CA ASN A 84 -3.46 -3.73 7.08
C ASN A 84 -4.76 -3.01 7.47
N ILE A 85 -4.77 -2.24 8.56
CA ILE A 85 -5.94 -1.43 8.96
C ILE A 85 -6.27 -0.38 7.89
N HIS A 86 -5.26 0.27 7.32
CA HIS A 86 -5.47 1.35 6.37
C HIS A 86 -5.94 0.85 4.99
N TYR A 87 -5.30 -0.20 4.47
CA TYR A 87 -5.53 -0.70 3.11
C TYR A 87 -6.55 -1.84 3.04
N ASN A 88 -6.71 -2.61 4.12
CA ASN A 88 -7.50 -3.84 4.17
C ASN A 88 -8.46 -3.85 5.39
N LYS A 89 -9.11 -2.71 5.69
CA LYS A 89 -10.01 -2.52 6.85
C LYS A 89 -11.12 -3.58 7.02
N ALA A 90 -11.49 -4.29 5.96
CA ALA A 90 -12.51 -5.34 6.01
C ALA A 90 -11.94 -6.77 6.13
N ASN A 91 -10.61 -6.93 6.17
CA ASN A 91 -9.90 -8.22 6.19
C ASN A 91 -10.32 -9.21 5.09
N ASN A 92 -10.92 -8.73 3.99
CA ASN A 92 -11.32 -9.57 2.86
C ASN A 92 -10.14 -10.20 2.11
N TYR A 93 -8.90 -9.81 2.42
CA TYR A 93 -7.68 -10.34 1.81
C TYR A 93 -6.74 -10.88 2.89
N GLN A 94 -6.30 -12.13 2.71
CA GLN A 94 -5.14 -12.65 3.43
C GLN A 94 -3.87 -12.18 2.73
N VAL A 95 -2.99 -11.51 3.46
CA VAL A 95 -1.63 -11.25 2.98
C VAL A 95 -0.87 -12.58 3.01
N ARG A 96 -0.67 -13.19 1.84
CA ARG A 96 0.20 -14.38 1.66
C ARG A 96 1.67 -13.98 1.88
N ARG A 97 2.48 -14.89 2.43
CA ARG A 97 3.92 -14.67 2.49
C ARG A 97 4.47 -14.72 1.07
N ASN A 98 5.44 -13.86 0.77
CA ASN A 98 6.17 -13.90 -0.51
C ASN A 98 7.04 -15.18 -0.66
N SER A 99 7.06 -16.07 0.34
CA SER A 99 7.77 -17.36 0.33
C SER A 99 6.97 -18.52 -0.29
N ASP A 100 5.73 -18.29 -0.72
CA ASP A 100 4.84 -19.33 -1.28
C ASP A 100 4.82 -19.31 -2.83
N LEU A 101 5.87 -18.77 -3.47
CA LEU A 101 6.13 -18.79 -4.92
C LEU A 101 7.49 -19.44 -5.20
#